data_AF-A0A510TNX4-F1
#
_entry.id   AF-A0A510TNX4-F1
#
_cell.length_a   1.000
_cell.length_b   1.000
_cell.length_c   1.000
_cell.angle_alpha   90.00
_cell.angle_beta   90.00
_cell.angle_gamma   90.00
#
_symmetry.space_group_name_H-M   'P 1'
#
loop_
_entity.id
_entity.type
_entity.pdbx_description
1 polymer ?
#
loop_
_entity_poly.entity_id
_entity_poly.type
_entity_poly.pdbx_seq_one_letter_code
_entity_poly.pdbx_strand_id
1 'polypeptide(L)'
;MTVSEPTRRSGLAEALDDIFQALGSRELVLCSERIFSSRPVSLARLGQVIGVSRERTGQIDHQVRKTLKIAFFASEPVAETARWIVDSVPYVAEVGRLTEQRPELAAVVKTVGVPAIEVLAAVGTKFEVRDGWVLAPDADDVISSTADVLDSHASPEGVVPLAVVAGELSLSQEEAARWLAHCGYTVLGAHALIRASTLEDHVAGVLGVAGEPMTLDEIHARLQPKRTSAAVRNVLVADSRFMKSDRTKWALGRWGLPEYVPIRQQIAHLITENDGRIELDELIASIRSRYDVSEASIRTYASAGEFSQVNNVVSFRSPVRKPGRSPRITPRLYREGDTLRFRMKINNQHKRGSSFSLPSGLAGLLGVGPSSSKSLASRLGAQEIVWASVQARTGTIKRFIDDLRVEVGDIVFLEFRPGDEFAVEPLREAGSGLRAALALTGHSHAGDPELTESDLIAALAHAVWLEPGASLDDIRETLSRRREPEIADALAPVAGRSCPDRS
;
A
#
# COMPACT_ATOMS: atom_id res chain seq x y z
N MET A 1 78.58 -30.69 -27.95
CA MET A 1 77.74 -30.15 -26.87
C MET A 1 76.56 -29.45 -27.52
N THR A 2 75.47 -30.19 -27.68
CA THR A 2 74.19 -29.70 -28.21
C THR A 2 73.53 -28.85 -27.14
N VAL A 3 73.39 -27.56 -27.44
CA VAL A 3 72.62 -26.60 -26.65
C VAL A 3 71.14 -26.98 -26.85
N SER A 4 70.49 -27.46 -25.80
CA SER A 4 69.05 -27.69 -25.78
C SER A 4 68.33 -26.38 -26.10
N GLU A 5 67.54 -26.40 -27.18
CA GLU A 5 66.49 -25.42 -27.45
C GLU A 5 65.58 -25.29 -26.22
N PRO A 6 65.15 -24.07 -25.85
CA PRO A 6 64.12 -23.92 -24.84
C PRO A 6 62.83 -24.51 -25.42
N THR A 7 62.33 -25.56 -24.79
CA THR A 7 61.04 -26.18 -25.09
C THR A 7 59.99 -25.07 -25.13
N ARG A 8 59.48 -24.73 -26.31
CA ARG A 8 58.31 -23.85 -26.45
C ARG A 8 57.20 -24.48 -25.63
N ARG A 9 56.85 -23.88 -24.49
CA ARG A 9 55.59 -24.22 -23.81
C ARG A 9 54.49 -23.95 -24.83
N SER A 10 53.78 -24.98 -25.27
CA SER A 10 52.63 -24.81 -26.15
C SER A 10 51.58 -23.97 -25.42
N GLY A 11 50.93 -23.05 -26.13
CA GLY A 11 49.86 -22.26 -25.54
C GLY A 11 48.69 -23.15 -25.13
N LEU A 12 47.89 -22.73 -24.14
CA LEU A 12 46.72 -23.50 -23.66
C LEU A 12 45.82 -24.02 -24.80
N ALA A 13 45.48 -23.15 -25.75
CA ALA A 13 44.62 -23.51 -26.89
C ALA A 13 45.29 -24.54 -27.82
N GLU A 14 46.60 -24.45 -28.02
CA GLU A 14 47.37 -25.42 -28.82
C GLU A 14 47.40 -26.78 -28.10
N ALA A 15 47.65 -26.79 -26.79
CA ALA A 15 47.63 -28.01 -25.98
C ALA A 15 46.24 -28.68 -25.98
N LEU A 16 45.16 -27.89 -25.96
CA LEU A 16 43.79 -28.40 -26.09
C LEU A 16 43.53 -28.94 -27.51
N ASP A 17 43.97 -28.24 -28.56
CA ASP A 17 43.85 -28.71 -29.94
C ASP A 17 44.59 -30.05 -30.13
N ASP A 18 45.81 -30.20 -29.62
CA ASP A 18 46.59 -31.44 -29.68
C ASP A 18 45.85 -32.62 -29.05
N ILE A 19 45.16 -32.40 -27.92
CA ILE A 19 44.32 -33.41 -27.27
C ILE A 19 43.15 -33.79 -28.16
N PHE A 20 42.50 -32.82 -28.82
CA PHE A 20 41.40 -33.10 -29.73
C PHE A 20 41.84 -33.82 -31.01
N GLN A 21 43.03 -33.56 -31.54
CA GLN A 21 43.57 -34.27 -32.70
C GLN A 21 43.77 -35.78 -32.47
N ALA A 22 43.86 -36.21 -31.21
CA ALA A 22 43.92 -37.64 -30.87
C ALA A 22 42.55 -38.35 -30.94
N LEU A 23 41.45 -37.61 -31.09
CA LEU A 23 40.10 -38.16 -31.16
C LEU A 23 39.72 -38.59 -32.58
N GLY A 24 38.83 -39.59 -32.67
CA GLY A 24 38.25 -40.02 -33.94
C GLY A 24 37.21 -39.03 -34.49
N SER A 25 36.92 -39.12 -35.80
CA SER A 25 35.98 -38.21 -36.48
C SER A 25 34.58 -38.17 -35.83
N ARG A 26 34.05 -39.31 -35.37
CA ARG A 26 32.76 -39.38 -34.67
C ARG A 26 32.78 -38.68 -33.31
N GLU A 27 33.91 -38.76 -32.61
CA GLU A 27 34.11 -38.16 -31.29
C GLU A 27 34.22 -36.64 -31.43
N LEU A 28 34.93 -36.17 -32.46
CA LEU A 28 35.03 -34.74 -32.79
C LEU A 28 33.66 -34.11 -33.10
N VAL A 29 32.81 -34.80 -33.88
CA VAL A 29 31.43 -34.33 -34.13
C VAL A 29 30.65 -34.23 -32.81
N LEU A 30 30.84 -35.17 -31.90
CA LEU A 30 30.16 -35.16 -30.60
C LEU A 30 30.69 -34.04 -29.69
N CYS A 31 31.99 -33.72 -29.78
CA CYS A 31 32.59 -32.56 -29.12
C CYS A 31 31.95 -31.25 -29.61
N SER A 32 31.94 -31.00 -30.93
CA SER A 32 31.48 -29.74 -31.51
C SER A 32 29.97 -29.55 -31.40
N GLU A 33 29.18 -30.58 -31.66
CA GLU A 33 27.71 -30.47 -31.75
C GLU A 33 27.01 -30.61 -30.39
N ARG A 34 27.69 -31.13 -29.36
CA ARG A 34 27.05 -31.46 -28.09
C ARG A 34 27.85 -31.15 -26.83
N ILE A 35 29.09 -31.64 -26.70
CA ILE A 35 29.83 -31.48 -25.42
C ILE A 35 30.14 -30.01 -25.15
N PHE A 36 30.61 -29.29 -26.16
CA PHE A 36 31.03 -27.88 -26.05
C PHE A 36 30.06 -26.90 -26.73
N SER A 37 28.92 -27.39 -27.21
CA SER A 37 27.93 -26.55 -27.87
C SER A 37 27.04 -25.84 -26.84
N SER A 38 26.81 -24.55 -27.02
CA SER A 38 25.80 -23.80 -26.27
C SER A 38 24.36 -24.24 -26.57
N ARG A 39 24.15 -25.03 -27.64
CA ARG A 39 22.88 -25.66 -28.00
C ARG A 39 23.10 -27.15 -28.29
N PRO A 40 23.23 -27.98 -27.23
CA PRO A 40 23.60 -29.38 -27.40
C PRO A 40 22.59 -30.16 -28.26
N VAL A 41 23.07 -30.77 -29.34
CA VAL A 41 22.24 -31.65 -30.18
C VAL A 41 21.85 -32.91 -29.38
N SER A 42 20.61 -33.39 -29.57
CA SER A 42 20.11 -34.57 -28.87
C SER A 42 20.87 -35.84 -29.30
N LEU A 43 21.05 -36.79 -28.37
CA LEU A 43 21.72 -38.07 -28.66
C LEU A 43 21.07 -38.84 -29.83
N ALA A 44 19.75 -38.76 -29.98
CA ALA A 44 19.05 -39.41 -31.08
C ALA A 44 19.41 -38.77 -32.44
N ARG A 45 19.44 -37.44 -32.51
CA ARG A 45 19.80 -36.73 -33.73
C ARG A 45 21.28 -36.93 -34.06
N LEU A 46 22.15 -36.86 -33.05
CA LEU A 46 23.58 -37.12 -33.23
C LEU A 46 23.84 -38.54 -33.72
N GLY A 47 23.15 -39.54 -33.17
CA GLY A 47 23.25 -40.93 -33.64
C GLY A 47 22.96 -41.09 -35.13
N GLN A 48 21.97 -40.37 -35.66
CA GLN A 48 21.70 -40.33 -37.10
C GLN A 48 22.87 -39.74 -37.89
N VAL A 49 23.51 -38.69 -37.39
CA VAL A 49 24.64 -38.00 -38.05
C VAL A 49 25.89 -38.89 -38.08
N ILE A 50 26.24 -39.52 -36.97
CA ILE A 50 27.47 -40.33 -36.86
C ILE A 50 27.27 -41.82 -37.24
N GLY A 51 26.02 -42.22 -37.53
CA GLY A 51 25.65 -43.55 -38.03
C GLY A 51 25.59 -44.65 -36.95
N VAL A 52 25.11 -44.34 -35.74
CA VAL A 52 24.91 -45.33 -34.66
C VAL A 52 23.58 -45.14 -33.92
N SER A 53 23.18 -46.10 -33.08
CA SER A 53 21.96 -45.98 -32.26
C SER A 53 22.07 -44.87 -31.20
N ARG A 54 20.92 -44.45 -30.65
CA ARG A 54 20.85 -43.46 -29.55
C ARG A 54 21.65 -43.94 -28.33
N GLU A 55 21.48 -45.19 -27.94
CA GLU A 55 22.16 -45.82 -26.81
C GLU A 55 23.67 -45.85 -27.05
N ARG A 56 24.09 -46.20 -28.27
CA ARG A 56 25.52 -46.21 -28.64
C ARG A 56 26.11 -44.79 -28.66
N THR A 57 25.35 -43.79 -29.10
CA THR A 57 25.75 -42.38 -29.04
C THR A 57 25.98 -41.94 -27.60
N GLY A 58 25.09 -42.33 -26.68
CA GLY A 58 25.25 -42.05 -25.25
C GLY A 58 26.50 -42.72 -24.64
N GLN A 59 26.81 -43.95 -25.04
CA GLN A 59 28.05 -44.63 -24.64
C GLN A 59 29.30 -43.89 -25.15
N ILE A 60 29.28 -43.42 -26.41
CA ILE A 60 30.39 -42.64 -26.99
C ILE A 60 30.53 -41.30 -26.24
N ASP A 61 29.44 -40.58 -25.98
CA ASP A 61 29.45 -39.32 -25.21
C ASP A 61 30.15 -39.48 -23.86
N HIS A 62 29.73 -40.49 -23.09
CA HIS A 62 30.33 -40.78 -21.79
C HIS A 62 31.82 -41.15 -21.90
N GLN A 63 32.18 -41.97 -22.89
CA GLN A 63 33.56 -42.38 -23.12
C GLN A 63 34.44 -41.18 -23.52
N VAL A 64 33.98 -40.31 -24.41
CA VAL A 64 34.71 -39.11 -24.84
C VAL A 64 34.96 -38.18 -23.66
N ARG A 65 33.96 -37.89 -22.83
CA ARG A 65 34.13 -37.07 -21.61
C ARG A 65 35.16 -37.66 -20.66
N LYS A 66 35.14 -38.98 -20.46
CA LYS A 66 36.13 -39.68 -19.62
C LYS A 66 37.54 -39.60 -20.20
N THR A 67 37.69 -39.83 -21.51
CA THR A 67 38.98 -39.73 -22.22
C THR A 67 39.53 -38.31 -22.15
N LEU A 68 38.71 -37.30 -22.44
CA LEU A 68 39.09 -35.89 -22.37
C LEU A 68 39.52 -35.51 -20.95
N LYS A 69 38.78 -35.95 -19.92
CA LYS A 69 39.14 -35.68 -18.53
C LYS A 69 40.54 -36.20 -18.19
N ILE A 70 40.84 -37.44 -18.58
CA ILE A 70 42.17 -38.04 -18.37
C ILE A 70 43.25 -37.26 -19.13
N ALA A 71 43.00 -36.92 -20.39
CA ALA A 71 43.96 -36.18 -21.23
C ALA A 71 44.22 -34.76 -20.69
N PHE A 72 43.17 -34.07 -20.21
CA PHE A 72 43.28 -32.74 -19.64
C PHE A 72 44.12 -32.76 -18.35
N PHE A 73 43.95 -33.77 -17.50
CA PHE A 73 44.79 -33.94 -16.31
C PHE A 73 46.23 -34.33 -16.62
N ALA A 74 46.46 -35.05 -17.73
CA ALA A 74 47.80 -35.46 -18.13
C ALA A 74 48.60 -34.35 -18.83
N SER A 75 47.91 -33.35 -19.39
CA SER A 75 48.53 -32.20 -20.04
C SER A 75 48.87 -31.10 -19.02
N GLU A 76 50.18 -30.86 -18.81
CA GLU A 76 50.67 -29.88 -17.84
C GLU A 76 50.08 -28.46 -18.05
N PRO A 77 50.09 -27.87 -19.27
CA PRO A 77 49.52 -26.53 -19.48
C PRO A 77 48.02 -26.45 -19.16
N VAL A 78 47.27 -27.51 -19.48
CA VAL A 78 45.82 -27.60 -19.25
C VAL A 78 45.53 -27.75 -17.76
N ALA A 79 46.22 -28.68 -17.08
CA ALA A 79 46.06 -28.93 -15.65
C ALA A 79 46.53 -27.75 -14.78
N GLU A 80 47.62 -27.07 -15.15
CA GLU A 80 48.10 -25.87 -14.47
C GLU A 80 47.07 -24.74 -14.57
N THR A 81 46.52 -24.50 -15.77
CA THR A 81 45.51 -23.46 -15.99
C THR A 81 44.23 -23.77 -15.22
N ALA A 82 43.72 -25.01 -15.30
CA ALA A 82 42.51 -25.40 -14.57
C ALA A 82 42.69 -25.24 -13.05
N ARG A 83 43.88 -25.56 -12.51
CA ARG A 83 44.21 -25.33 -11.10
C ARG A 83 44.26 -23.85 -10.76
N TRP A 84 44.91 -23.04 -11.60
CA TRP A 84 44.95 -21.59 -11.40
C TRP A 84 43.55 -20.97 -11.37
N ILE A 85 42.62 -21.42 -12.22
CA ILE A 85 41.22 -20.94 -12.18
C ILE A 85 40.59 -21.27 -10.83
N VAL A 86 40.67 -22.52 -10.38
CA VAL A 86 40.09 -22.96 -9.10
C VAL A 86 40.71 -22.20 -7.92
N ASP A 87 42.03 -21.96 -7.95
CA ASP A 87 42.72 -21.23 -6.88
C ASP A 87 42.42 -19.72 -6.91
N SER A 88 42.10 -19.16 -8.09
CA SER A 88 41.80 -17.73 -8.29
C SER A 88 40.31 -17.40 -8.17
N VAL A 89 39.44 -18.42 -8.15
CA VAL A 89 37.98 -18.28 -8.05
C VAL A 89 37.49 -19.13 -6.89
N PRO A 90 37.49 -18.59 -5.65
CA PRO A 90 36.99 -19.32 -4.49
C PRO A 90 35.50 -19.65 -4.59
N TYR A 91 34.72 -18.72 -5.16
CA TYR A 91 33.27 -18.85 -5.35
C TYR A 91 32.87 -18.48 -6.77
N VAL A 92 33.06 -17.21 -7.14
CA VAL A 92 32.59 -16.67 -8.42
C VAL A 92 33.52 -15.59 -8.96
N ALA A 93 33.60 -15.48 -10.29
CA ALA A 93 34.37 -14.45 -10.97
C ALA A 93 33.79 -14.16 -12.36
N GLU A 94 33.88 -12.91 -12.83
CA GLU A 94 33.60 -12.63 -14.24
C GLU A 94 34.70 -13.25 -15.11
N VAL A 95 34.31 -13.87 -16.23
CA VAL A 95 35.24 -14.40 -17.23
C VAL A 95 36.18 -13.30 -17.72
N GLY A 96 35.68 -12.07 -17.89
CA GLY A 96 36.46 -10.89 -18.28
C GLY A 96 37.70 -10.69 -17.40
N ARG A 97 37.52 -10.66 -16.07
CA ARG A 97 38.61 -10.52 -15.09
C ARG A 97 39.69 -11.57 -15.25
N LEU A 98 39.30 -12.83 -15.48
CA LEU A 98 40.26 -13.92 -15.65
C LEU A 98 41.01 -13.81 -16.99
N THR A 99 40.31 -13.44 -18.06
CA THR A 99 40.91 -13.27 -19.40
C THR A 99 41.84 -12.07 -19.48
N GLU A 100 41.64 -11.03 -18.68
CA GLU A 100 42.58 -9.92 -18.54
C GLU A 100 43.90 -10.37 -17.89
N GLN A 101 43.83 -11.25 -16.89
CA GLN A 101 45.02 -11.79 -16.22
C GLN A 101 45.72 -12.87 -17.06
N ARG A 102 44.94 -13.71 -17.76
CA ARG A 102 45.42 -14.78 -18.64
C ARG A 102 44.66 -14.76 -19.98
N PRO A 103 45.14 -14.01 -20.99
CA PRO A 103 44.48 -13.90 -22.29
C PRO A 103 44.27 -15.22 -23.04
N GLU A 104 45.10 -16.22 -22.76
CA GLU A 104 44.98 -17.58 -23.30
C GLU A 104 43.64 -18.27 -22.96
N LEU A 105 42.94 -17.83 -21.92
CA LEU A 105 41.60 -18.33 -21.57
C LEU A 105 40.53 -17.95 -22.60
N ALA A 106 40.68 -16.79 -23.24
CA ALA A 106 39.80 -16.32 -24.30
C ALA A 106 40.18 -16.87 -25.68
N ALA A 107 41.33 -17.53 -25.82
CA ALA A 107 41.79 -18.07 -27.08
C ALA A 107 40.82 -19.18 -27.55
N VAL A 108 40.41 -19.09 -28.82
CA VAL A 108 39.51 -20.07 -29.43
C VAL A 108 40.30 -21.33 -29.76
N VAL A 109 39.85 -22.47 -29.24
CA VAL A 109 40.39 -23.79 -29.59
C VAL A 109 39.87 -24.16 -30.98
N LYS A 110 40.75 -24.25 -31.97
CA LYS A 110 40.36 -24.26 -33.39
C LYS A 110 39.49 -25.45 -33.75
N THR A 111 39.76 -26.61 -33.14
CA THR A 111 39.08 -27.87 -33.46
C THR A 111 37.60 -27.85 -33.11
N VAL A 112 37.22 -27.14 -32.04
CA VAL A 112 35.83 -27.07 -31.55
C VAL A 112 35.19 -25.69 -31.71
N GLY A 113 35.98 -24.64 -31.98
CA GLY A 113 35.48 -23.28 -32.19
C GLY A 113 35.00 -22.58 -30.92
N VAL A 114 35.44 -23.04 -29.74
CA VAL A 114 34.99 -22.57 -28.43
C VAL A 114 36.18 -21.99 -27.64
N PRO A 115 36.00 -20.94 -26.82
CA PRO A 115 37.06 -20.42 -25.96
C PRO A 115 37.64 -21.48 -25.02
N ALA A 116 38.94 -21.42 -24.77
CA ALA A 116 39.64 -22.40 -23.94
C ALA A 116 39.02 -22.56 -22.55
N ILE A 117 38.55 -21.46 -21.91
CA ILE A 117 37.91 -21.51 -20.60
C ILE A 117 36.62 -22.34 -20.58
N GLU A 118 35.81 -22.28 -21.64
CA GLU A 118 34.58 -23.06 -21.76
C GLU A 118 34.88 -24.52 -22.06
N VAL A 119 35.93 -24.79 -22.84
CA VAL A 119 36.44 -26.15 -23.06
C VAL A 119 36.88 -26.79 -21.74
N LEU A 120 37.60 -26.05 -20.89
CA LEU A 120 38.01 -26.53 -19.57
C LEU A 120 36.79 -26.89 -18.71
N ALA A 121 35.80 -25.99 -18.63
CA ALA A 121 34.61 -26.17 -17.79
C ALA A 121 33.77 -27.41 -18.18
N ALA A 122 33.63 -27.69 -19.47
CA ALA A 122 32.72 -28.72 -19.98
C ALA A 122 33.16 -30.17 -19.70
N VAL A 123 34.41 -30.41 -19.29
CA VAL A 123 34.99 -31.75 -19.08
C VAL A 123 34.99 -32.15 -17.58
N GLY A 124 34.28 -31.41 -16.74
CA GLY A 124 34.11 -31.73 -15.31
C GLY A 124 35.35 -31.39 -14.48
N THR A 125 35.93 -30.22 -14.76
CA THR A 125 36.77 -29.48 -13.82
C THR A 125 35.94 -29.05 -12.61
N LYS A 126 36.59 -28.66 -11.50
CA LYS A 126 35.91 -28.19 -10.29
C LYS A 126 35.40 -26.73 -10.42
N PHE A 127 34.85 -26.41 -11.58
CA PHE A 127 34.21 -25.14 -11.86
C PHE A 127 33.32 -25.27 -13.10
N GLU A 128 32.36 -24.37 -13.22
CA GLU A 128 31.49 -24.22 -14.38
C GLU A 128 31.61 -22.81 -14.97
N VAL A 129 31.22 -22.67 -16.24
CA VAL A 129 31.08 -21.37 -16.88
C VAL A 129 29.63 -21.20 -17.33
N ARG A 130 28.97 -20.13 -16.87
CA ARG A 130 27.57 -19.80 -17.23
C ARG A 130 27.43 -18.30 -17.41
N ASP A 131 26.89 -17.87 -18.55
CA ASP A 131 26.54 -16.47 -18.84
C ASP A 131 27.65 -15.45 -18.54
N GLY A 132 28.91 -15.80 -18.83
CA GLY A 132 30.07 -14.94 -18.60
C GLY A 132 30.64 -14.98 -17.17
N TRP A 133 30.17 -15.90 -16.33
CA TRP A 133 30.66 -16.14 -14.98
C TRP A 133 31.35 -17.49 -14.85
N VAL A 134 32.43 -17.53 -14.09
CA VAL A 134 33.06 -18.76 -13.60
C VAL A 134 32.53 -19.02 -12.19
N LEU A 135 32.04 -20.24 -11.95
CA LEU A 135 31.39 -20.66 -10.71
C LEU A 135 32.15 -21.88 -10.15
N ALA A 136 32.67 -21.80 -8.93
CA ALA A 136 33.43 -22.87 -8.30
C ALA A 136 32.90 -23.15 -6.87
N PRO A 137 32.74 -24.43 -6.47
CA PRO A 137 33.05 -25.64 -7.24
C PRO A 137 32.03 -25.92 -8.36
N ASP A 138 30.78 -25.51 -8.16
CA ASP A 138 29.69 -25.59 -9.13
C ASP A 138 28.65 -24.49 -8.88
N ALA A 139 27.69 -24.36 -9.80
CA ALA A 139 26.71 -23.29 -9.74
C ALA A 139 25.76 -23.38 -8.53
N ASP A 140 25.38 -24.59 -8.11
CA ASP A 140 24.42 -24.77 -7.03
C ASP A 140 25.03 -24.35 -5.69
N ASP A 141 26.29 -24.76 -5.44
CA ASP A 141 27.05 -24.37 -4.25
C ASP A 141 27.29 -22.86 -4.18
N VAL A 142 27.60 -22.22 -5.32
CA VAL A 142 27.83 -20.77 -5.39
C VAL A 142 26.55 -19.97 -5.17
N ILE A 143 25.43 -20.41 -5.75
CA ILE A 143 24.12 -19.78 -5.55
C ILE A 143 23.70 -19.92 -4.08
N SER A 144 23.87 -21.11 -3.49
CA SER A 144 23.60 -21.34 -2.06
C SER A 144 24.45 -20.45 -1.17
N SER A 145 25.76 -20.40 -1.42
CA SER A 145 26.69 -19.56 -0.66
C SER A 145 26.35 -18.07 -0.79
N THR A 146 25.92 -17.62 -1.97
CA THR A 146 25.47 -16.24 -2.18
C THR A 146 24.23 -15.93 -1.34
N ALA A 147 23.26 -16.83 -1.32
CA ALA A 147 22.05 -16.68 -0.50
C ALA A 147 22.39 -16.67 1.01
N ASP A 148 23.26 -17.58 1.45
CA ASP A 148 23.69 -17.68 2.85
C ASP A 148 24.37 -16.39 3.33
N VAL A 149 25.27 -15.82 2.50
CA VAL A 149 25.92 -14.53 2.78
C VAL A 149 24.89 -13.42 2.92
N LEU A 150 23.94 -13.33 1.99
CA LEU A 150 22.92 -12.29 2.03
C LEU A 150 22.02 -12.41 3.26
N ASP A 151 21.53 -13.61 3.58
CA ASP A 151 20.67 -13.86 4.73
C ASP A 151 21.39 -13.60 6.05
N SER A 152 22.67 -13.96 6.15
CA SER A 152 23.48 -13.76 7.37
C SER A 152 23.78 -12.29 7.67
N HIS A 153 23.81 -11.44 6.64
CA HIS A 153 24.20 -10.03 6.75
C HIS A 153 23.06 -9.04 6.53
N ALA A 154 21.85 -9.52 6.24
CA ALA A 154 20.70 -8.67 5.99
C ALA A 154 20.24 -7.91 7.25
N SER A 155 19.96 -6.63 7.06
CA SER A 155 19.14 -5.88 8.03
C SER A 155 17.71 -6.46 8.11
N PRO A 156 16.90 -6.07 9.11
CA PRO A 156 15.48 -6.46 9.16
C PRO A 156 14.67 -6.10 7.90
N GLU A 157 15.08 -5.05 7.18
CA GLU A 157 14.51 -4.59 5.91
C GLU A 157 15.08 -5.33 4.69
N GLY A 158 15.99 -6.29 4.89
CA GLY A 158 16.63 -7.04 3.82
C GLY A 158 17.71 -6.25 3.09
N VAL A 159 18.39 -5.31 3.76
CA VAL A 159 19.47 -4.51 3.17
C VAL A 159 20.82 -5.13 3.52
N VAL A 160 21.67 -5.36 2.50
CA VAL A 160 23.04 -5.86 2.66
C VAL A 160 24.01 -4.92 1.94
N PRO A 161 25.07 -4.40 2.57
CA PRO A 161 26.09 -3.62 1.88
C PRO A 161 26.86 -4.45 0.86
N LEU A 162 27.08 -3.93 -0.35
CA LEU A 162 27.85 -4.63 -1.39
C LEU A 162 29.29 -4.90 -0.96
N ALA A 163 29.87 -4.04 -0.12
CA ALA A 163 31.21 -4.25 0.43
C ALA A 163 31.32 -5.55 1.25
N VAL A 164 30.24 -5.94 1.95
CA VAL A 164 30.19 -7.19 2.72
C VAL A 164 30.14 -8.37 1.77
N VAL A 165 29.22 -8.35 0.80
CA VAL A 165 29.11 -9.43 -0.21
C VAL A 165 30.41 -9.59 -1.00
N ALA A 166 31.02 -8.46 -1.38
CA ALA A 166 32.30 -8.44 -2.08
C ALA A 166 33.43 -9.09 -1.25
N GLY A 167 33.48 -8.80 0.06
CA GLY A 167 34.44 -9.44 0.96
C GLY A 167 34.23 -10.95 1.09
N GLU A 168 33.00 -11.37 1.38
CA GLU A 168 32.67 -12.79 1.60
C GLU A 168 32.84 -13.63 0.34
N LEU A 169 32.46 -13.11 -0.84
CA LEU A 169 32.57 -13.83 -2.12
C LEU A 169 33.89 -13.57 -2.86
N SER A 170 34.84 -12.82 -2.27
CA SER A 170 36.11 -12.45 -2.89
C SER A 170 35.97 -11.76 -4.27
N LEU A 171 35.03 -10.82 -4.34
CA LEU A 171 34.74 -9.99 -5.52
C LEU A 171 35.15 -8.53 -5.29
N SER A 172 35.28 -7.75 -6.37
CA SER A 172 35.17 -6.30 -6.25
C SER A 172 33.72 -5.88 -5.98
N GLN A 173 33.47 -4.68 -5.44
CA GLN A 173 32.09 -4.21 -5.21
C GLN A 173 31.29 -4.09 -6.51
N GLU A 174 31.95 -3.71 -7.61
CA GLU A 174 31.30 -3.61 -8.92
C GLU A 174 30.95 -4.99 -9.49
N GLU A 175 31.84 -5.98 -9.36
CA GLU A 175 31.52 -7.36 -9.73
C GLU A 175 30.41 -7.93 -8.84
N ALA A 176 30.43 -7.68 -7.53
CA ALA A 176 29.38 -8.11 -6.63
C ALA A 176 28.00 -7.54 -7.03
N ALA A 177 27.94 -6.27 -7.42
CA ALA A 177 26.72 -5.66 -7.94
C ALA A 177 26.19 -6.39 -9.19
N ARG A 178 27.08 -6.68 -10.16
CA ARG A 178 26.71 -7.38 -11.40
C ARG A 178 26.31 -8.83 -11.15
N TRP A 179 27.01 -9.53 -10.26
CA TRP A 179 26.69 -10.89 -9.84
C TRP A 179 25.31 -10.96 -9.21
N LEU A 180 25.02 -10.10 -8.23
CA LEU A 180 23.73 -10.08 -7.56
C LEU A 180 22.58 -9.72 -8.51
N ALA A 181 22.81 -8.78 -9.44
CA ALA A 181 21.84 -8.48 -10.49
C ALA A 181 21.61 -9.68 -11.42
N HIS A 182 22.65 -10.44 -11.76
CA HIS A 182 22.55 -11.68 -12.53
C HIS A 182 21.73 -12.75 -11.78
N CYS A 183 21.91 -12.87 -10.46
CA CYS A 183 21.08 -13.72 -9.61
C CYS A 183 19.63 -13.23 -9.41
N GLY A 184 19.28 -12.03 -9.92
CA GLY A 184 17.95 -11.46 -9.83
C GLY A 184 17.67 -10.63 -8.58
N TYR A 185 18.68 -10.32 -7.77
CA TYR A 185 18.54 -9.40 -6.64
C TYR A 185 18.48 -7.94 -7.11
N THR A 186 17.78 -7.11 -6.32
CA THR A 186 17.72 -5.68 -6.58
C THR A 186 18.94 -4.99 -5.98
N VAL A 187 19.70 -4.26 -6.78
CA VAL A 187 20.84 -3.45 -6.32
C VAL A 187 20.45 -1.98 -6.29
N LEU A 188 20.62 -1.33 -5.15
CA LEU A 188 20.30 0.08 -4.92
C LEU A 188 21.52 0.81 -4.35
N GLY A 189 22.23 1.54 -5.21
CA GLY A 189 23.48 2.20 -4.84
C GLY A 189 24.54 1.18 -4.41
N ALA A 190 25.14 1.36 -3.24
CA ALA A 190 26.15 0.46 -2.68
C ALA A 190 25.55 -0.71 -1.86
N HIS A 191 24.28 -1.07 -2.09
CA HIS A 191 23.57 -2.09 -1.31
C HIS A 191 22.76 -3.03 -2.21
N ALA A 192 22.56 -4.25 -1.72
CA ALA A 192 21.62 -5.22 -2.26
C ALA A 192 20.38 -5.31 -1.38
N LEU A 193 19.23 -5.53 -2.00
CA LEU A 193 17.93 -5.73 -1.36
C LEU A 193 17.46 -7.16 -1.60
N ILE A 194 17.36 -7.95 -0.53
CA ILE A 194 16.79 -9.31 -0.59
C ILE A 194 15.27 -9.33 -0.45
N ARG A 195 14.68 -8.24 0.07
CA ARG A 195 13.23 -8.04 0.19
C ARG A 195 12.81 -6.82 -0.63
N ALA A 196 12.49 -7.02 -1.90
CA ALA A 196 12.09 -5.94 -2.81
C ALA A 196 10.90 -6.31 -3.72
N SER A 197 10.20 -7.41 -3.42
CA SER A 197 9.09 -7.92 -4.24
C SER A 197 7.79 -7.13 -4.05
N THR A 198 7.57 -6.55 -2.86
CA THR A 198 6.42 -5.70 -2.54
C THR A 198 6.81 -4.22 -2.47
N LEU A 199 5.84 -3.32 -2.59
CA LEU A 199 6.12 -1.89 -2.50
C LEU A 199 6.55 -1.51 -1.08
N GLU A 200 5.93 -2.15 -0.09
CA GLU A 200 6.19 -2.00 1.33
C GLU A 200 7.64 -2.41 1.66
N ASP A 201 8.07 -3.59 1.19
CA ASP A 201 9.45 -4.05 1.41
C ASP A 201 10.46 -3.16 0.68
N HIS A 202 10.15 -2.72 -0.55
CA HIS A 202 11.05 -1.83 -1.26
C HIS A 202 11.14 -0.45 -0.57
N VAL A 203 10.05 0.11 -0.06
CA VAL A 203 10.09 1.37 0.73
C VAL A 203 10.93 1.17 1.99
N ALA A 204 10.79 0.04 2.67
CA ALA A 204 11.61 -0.30 3.84
C ALA A 204 13.09 -0.42 3.47
N GLY A 205 13.42 -1.08 2.36
CA GLY A 205 14.77 -1.19 1.84
C GLY A 205 15.38 0.17 1.48
N VAL A 206 14.63 1.07 0.84
CA VAL A 206 15.08 2.44 0.52
C VAL A 206 15.42 3.22 1.79
N LEU A 207 14.56 3.18 2.81
CA LEU A 207 14.83 3.83 4.09
C LEU A 207 16.00 3.17 4.83
N GLY A 208 16.11 1.85 4.79
CA GLY A 208 17.21 1.09 5.37
C GLY A 208 18.56 1.44 4.74
N VAL A 209 18.61 1.59 3.42
CA VAL A 209 19.79 2.04 2.67
C VAL A 209 20.17 3.49 3.02
N ALA A 210 19.18 4.36 3.19
CA ALA A 210 19.45 5.75 3.56
C ALA A 210 19.98 5.88 4.99
N GLY A 211 19.48 5.06 5.92
CA GLY A 211 19.88 5.09 7.32
C GLY A 211 19.40 6.32 8.10
N GLU A 212 18.64 7.22 7.46
CA GLU A 212 18.13 8.45 8.04
C GLU A 212 16.72 8.79 7.52
N PRO A 213 15.94 9.63 8.23
CA PRO A 213 14.59 9.95 7.80
C PRO A 213 14.52 10.71 6.48
N MET A 214 13.62 10.28 5.59
CA MET A 214 13.47 10.81 4.24
C MET A 214 12.08 11.38 3.99
N THR A 215 11.99 12.36 3.11
CA THR A 215 10.71 12.87 2.62
C THR A 215 10.05 11.89 1.65
N LEU A 216 8.73 12.02 1.47
CA LEU A 216 7.97 11.21 0.50
C LEU A 216 8.57 11.30 -0.91
N ASP A 217 9.01 12.48 -1.33
CA ASP A 217 9.55 12.71 -2.67
C ASP A 217 10.92 12.07 -2.84
N GLU A 218 11.78 12.12 -1.82
CA GLU A 218 13.09 11.47 -1.86
C GLU A 218 12.95 9.92 -1.88
N ILE A 219 12.01 9.37 -1.11
CA ILE A 219 11.70 7.92 -1.14
C ILE A 219 11.20 7.54 -2.54
N HIS A 220 10.23 8.27 -3.06
CA HIS A 220 9.66 8.04 -4.38
C HIS A 220 10.71 8.15 -5.51
N ALA A 221 11.67 9.08 -5.37
CA ALA A 221 12.77 9.25 -6.31
C ALA A 221 13.74 8.05 -6.35
N ARG A 222 13.85 7.27 -5.26
CA ARG A 222 14.74 6.10 -5.18
C ARG A 222 14.08 4.76 -5.54
N LEU A 223 12.75 4.67 -5.49
CA LEU A 223 12.04 3.43 -5.82
C LEU A 223 12.16 3.00 -7.30
N GLN A 224 12.27 1.69 -7.51
CA GLN A 224 12.25 1.03 -8.83
C GLN A 224 11.45 -0.31 -8.79
N PRO A 225 10.51 -0.57 -9.71
CA PRO A 225 9.97 0.36 -10.69
C PRO A 225 9.26 1.53 -10.02
N LYS A 226 9.09 2.63 -10.77
CA LYS A 226 8.37 3.80 -10.27
C LYS A 226 6.91 3.45 -9.95
N ARG A 227 6.41 4.04 -8.87
CA ARG A 227 5.02 3.96 -8.41
C ARG A 227 4.44 5.36 -8.29
N THR A 228 3.14 5.50 -8.10
CA THR A 228 2.57 6.82 -7.87
C THR A 228 2.92 7.32 -6.47
N SER A 229 3.17 8.62 -6.31
CA SER A 229 3.39 9.24 -4.99
C SER A 229 2.25 8.95 -4.01
N ALA A 230 1.01 8.81 -4.52
CA ALA A 230 -0.15 8.40 -3.72
C ALA A 230 -0.04 6.96 -3.17
N ALA A 231 0.43 6.00 -3.98
CA ALA A 231 0.62 4.63 -3.51
C ALA A 231 1.71 4.53 -2.45
N VAL A 232 2.85 5.22 -2.66
CA VAL A 232 3.95 5.28 -1.66
C VAL A 232 3.45 5.89 -0.35
N ARG A 233 2.67 6.97 -0.42
CA ARG A 233 2.06 7.58 0.76
C ARG A 233 1.13 6.63 1.50
N ASN A 234 0.30 5.89 0.79
CA ASN A 234 -0.63 4.94 1.41
C ASN A 234 0.12 3.84 2.17
N VAL A 235 1.20 3.31 1.58
CA VAL A 235 2.09 2.34 2.23
C VAL A 235 2.70 2.91 3.51
N LEU A 236 3.29 4.11 3.44
CA LEU A 236 3.90 4.77 4.59
C LEU A 236 2.92 5.01 5.74
N VAL A 237 1.63 5.21 5.44
CA VAL A 237 0.58 5.43 6.45
C VAL A 237 0.02 4.11 6.99
N ALA A 238 -0.10 3.09 6.16
CA ALA A 238 -0.80 1.85 6.51
C ALA A 238 0.08 0.79 7.17
N ASP A 239 1.37 0.75 6.84
CA ASP A 239 2.31 -0.25 7.35
C ASP A 239 3.01 0.27 8.63
N SER A 240 2.90 -0.50 9.71
CA SER A 240 3.41 -0.15 11.04
C SER A 240 4.93 -0.11 11.15
N ARG A 241 5.67 -0.60 10.14
CA ARG A 241 7.13 -0.45 10.05
C ARG A 241 7.56 0.99 9.83
N PHE A 242 6.67 1.83 9.32
CA PHE A 242 6.96 3.23 9.05
C PHE A 242 6.37 4.12 10.13
N MET A 243 7.10 5.16 10.46
CA MET A 243 6.63 6.20 11.34
C MET A 243 6.98 7.56 10.76
N LYS A 244 6.20 8.55 11.13
CA LYS A 244 6.49 9.93 10.78
C LYS A 244 7.43 10.49 11.86
N SER A 245 8.66 10.83 11.48
CA SER A 245 9.64 11.43 12.42
C SER A 245 9.56 12.96 12.43
N ASP A 246 9.02 13.56 11.36
CA ASP A 246 8.77 14.99 11.25
C ASP A 246 7.60 15.27 10.29
N ARG A 247 7.13 16.52 10.17
CA ARG A 247 6.02 16.97 9.33
C ARG A 247 6.08 16.43 7.89
N THR A 248 7.27 16.28 7.33
CA THR A 248 7.47 15.78 5.96
C THR A 248 8.34 14.53 5.86
N LYS A 249 9.03 14.14 6.95
CA LYS A 249 9.98 13.02 6.94
C LYS A 249 9.38 11.76 7.56
N TRP A 250 9.75 10.65 6.96
CA TRP A 250 9.39 9.29 7.33
C TRP A 250 10.64 8.52 7.72
N ALA A 251 10.48 7.64 8.69
CA ALA A 251 11.53 6.83 9.26
C ALA A 251 11.03 5.39 9.45
N LEU A 252 11.97 4.47 9.67
CA LEU A 252 11.62 3.14 10.15
C LEU A 252 11.30 3.21 11.65
N GLY A 253 10.19 2.63 12.06
CA GLY A 253 9.72 2.64 13.46
C GLY A 253 10.76 2.10 14.44
N ARG A 254 11.54 1.09 14.03
CA ARG A 254 12.60 0.49 14.85
C ARG A 254 13.78 1.43 15.15
N TRP A 255 13.90 2.56 14.46
CA TRP A 255 14.98 3.52 14.74
C TRP A 255 14.81 4.22 16.08
N GLY A 256 13.65 4.10 16.74
CA GLY A 256 13.40 4.67 18.06
C GLY A 256 13.44 6.19 18.06
N LEU A 257 13.25 6.82 16.90
CA LEU A 257 13.13 8.27 16.79
C LEU A 257 11.81 8.72 17.46
N PRO A 258 11.76 9.94 18.02
CA PRO A 258 10.52 10.49 18.52
C PRO A 258 9.46 10.53 17.42
N GLU A 259 8.26 10.03 17.71
CA GLU A 259 7.14 10.15 16.79
C GLU A 259 6.76 11.62 16.62
N TYR A 260 6.58 12.04 15.37
CA TYR A 260 6.02 13.33 15.06
C TYR A 260 4.56 13.36 15.50
N VAL A 261 4.34 13.91 16.69
CA VAL A 261 3.03 14.29 17.16
C VAL A 261 2.63 15.55 16.38
N PRO A 262 1.51 15.59 15.64
CA PRO A 262 1.05 16.79 14.97
C PRO A 262 0.96 17.98 15.93
N ILE A 263 1.32 19.18 15.48
CA ILE A 263 1.31 20.42 16.29
C ILE A 263 0.01 20.56 17.10
N ARG A 264 -1.15 20.22 16.52
CA ARG A 264 -2.44 20.25 17.23
C ARG A 264 -2.48 19.32 18.44
N GLN A 265 -2.04 18.08 18.29
CA GLN A 265 -1.99 17.12 19.41
C GLN A 265 -0.98 17.56 20.47
N GLN A 266 0.14 18.16 20.07
CA GLN A 266 1.11 18.72 21.03
C GLN A 266 0.51 19.87 21.84
N ILE A 267 -0.19 20.80 21.17
CA ILE A 267 -0.90 21.90 21.84
C ILE A 267 -1.95 21.35 22.79
N ALA A 268 -2.75 20.38 22.37
CA ALA A 268 -3.74 19.75 23.25
C ALA A 268 -3.11 19.08 24.49
N HIS A 269 -1.99 18.37 24.31
CA HIS A 269 -1.27 17.72 25.40
C HIS A 269 -0.73 18.73 26.41
N LEU A 270 -0.02 19.76 25.93
CA LEU A 270 0.55 20.81 26.79
C LEU A 270 -0.53 21.62 27.52
N ILE A 271 -1.67 21.89 26.88
CA ILE A 271 -2.82 22.51 27.56
C ILE A 271 -3.34 21.58 28.67
N THR A 272 -3.42 20.27 28.42
CA THR A 272 -3.92 19.29 29.40
C THR A 272 -2.96 19.11 30.57
N GLU A 273 -1.64 19.05 30.32
CA GLU A 273 -0.61 18.95 31.35
C GLU A 273 -0.54 20.20 32.26
N ASN A 274 -0.97 21.36 31.75
CA ASN A 274 -1.00 22.63 32.48
C ASN A 274 -2.42 22.99 32.96
N ASP A 275 -3.19 22.00 33.43
CA ASP A 275 -4.53 22.20 34.02
C ASP A 275 -5.53 22.95 33.11
N GLY A 276 -5.42 22.76 31.79
CA GLY A 276 -6.34 23.32 30.80
C GLY A 276 -5.94 24.68 30.23
N ARG A 277 -4.77 25.23 30.59
CA ARG A 277 -4.28 26.55 30.14
C ARG A 277 -2.76 26.64 30.13
N ILE A 278 -2.16 27.27 29.14
CA ILE A 278 -0.71 27.49 29.05
C ILE A 278 -0.42 28.86 28.42
N GLU A 279 0.62 29.56 28.87
CA GLU A 279 1.07 30.79 28.22
C GLU A 279 1.62 30.48 26.83
N LEU A 280 1.32 31.31 25.84
CA LEU A 280 1.67 31.06 24.44
C LEU A 280 3.19 30.99 24.24
N ASP A 281 3.96 31.82 24.93
CA ASP A 281 5.41 31.83 24.78
C ASP A 281 6.04 30.56 25.41
N GLU A 282 5.46 30.05 26.49
CA GLU A 282 5.84 28.77 27.11
C GLU A 282 5.46 27.58 26.21
N LEU A 283 4.28 27.63 25.59
CA LEU A 283 3.83 26.65 24.60
C LEU A 283 4.79 26.60 23.40
N ILE A 284 5.18 27.77 22.87
CA ILE A 284 6.12 27.88 21.74
C ILE A 284 7.48 27.30 22.14
N ALA A 285 8.02 27.68 23.30
CA ALA A 285 9.30 27.16 23.78
C ALA A 285 9.28 25.64 23.97
N SER A 286 8.18 25.10 24.53
CA SER A 286 8.00 23.67 24.78
C SER A 286 7.93 22.83 23.51
N ILE A 287 7.27 23.33 22.47
CA ILE A 287 7.17 22.62 21.18
C ILE A 287 8.50 22.70 20.43
N ARG A 288 9.14 23.89 20.39
CA ARG A 288 10.40 24.10 19.65
C ARG A 288 11.60 23.41 20.28
N SER A 289 11.57 23.08 21.57
CA SER A 289 12.64 22.30 22.21
C SER A 289 12.66 20.83 21.78
N ARG A 290 11.52 20.30 21.32
CA ARG A 290 11.37 18.89 20.92
C ARG A 290 11.29 18.68 19.41
N TYR A 291 10.81 19.67 18.66
CA TYR A 291 10.54 19.55 17.22
C TYR A 291 10.96 20.80 16.44
N ASP A 292 11.43 20.62 15.20
CA ASP A 292 11.81 21.71 14.29
C ASP A 292 10.57 22.33 13.62
N VAL A 293 9.84 23.15 14.38
CA VAL A 293 8.59 23.80 13.95
C VAL A 293 8.72 25.31 14.02
N SER A 294 8.24 26.00 12.98
CA SER A 294 8.19 27.46 12.98
C SER A 294 7.22 28.02 14.02
N GLU A 295 7.63 29.08 14.71
CA GLU A 295 6.78 29.80 15.66
C GLU A 295 5.46 30.26 15.03
N ALA A 296 5.51 30.75 13.79
CA ALA A 296 4.33 31.19 13.04
C ALA A 296 3.29 30.07 12.90
N SER A 297 3.73 28.82 12.67
CA SER A 297 2.83 27.66 12.59
C SER A 297 2.20 27.37 13.95
N ILE A 298 2.97 27.40 15.03
CA ILE A 298 2.47 27.17 16.40
C ILE A 298 1.41 28.22 16.75
N ARG A 299 1.70 29.51 16.53
CA ARG A 299 0.74 30.61 16.77
C ARG A 299 -0.53 30.46 15.92
N THR A 300 -0.40 30.04 14.66
CA THR A 300 -1.55 29.80 13.77
C THR A 300 -2.44 28.67 14.30
N TYR A 301 -1.86 27.55 14.74
CA TYR A 301 -2.65 26.44 15.29
C TYR A 301 -3.20 26.75 16.68
N ALA A 302 -2.44 27.41 17.56
CA ALA A 302 -2.87 27.77 18.93
C ALA A 302 -4.07 28.72 18.97
N SER A 303 -4.29 29.51 17.92
CA SER A 303 -5.43 30.43 17.80
C SER A 303 -6.59 29.87 16.97
N ALA A 304 -6.44 28.67 16.39
CA ALA A 304 -7.38 28.10 15.43
C ALA A 304 -8.01 26.77 15.89
N GLY A 305 -9.13 26.40 15.25
CA GLY A 305 -9.79 25.12 15.49
C GLY A 305 -10.32 24.98 16.92
N GLU A 306 -9.88 23.92 17.60
CA GLU A 306 -10.29 23.57 18.97
C GLU A 306 -9.61 24.39 20.06
N PHE A 307 -8.64 25.24 19.69
CA PHE A 307 -7.92 26.11 20.62
C PHE A 307 -8.40 27.56 20.53
N SER A 308 -8.20 28.29 21.62
CA SER A 308 -8.38 29.74 21.67
C SER A 308 -7.21 30.38 22.40
N GLN A 309 -6.77 31.53 21.89
CA GLN A 309 -5.79 32.38 22.53
C GLN A 309 -6.48 33.65 23.02
N VAL A 310 -6.40 33.93 24.32
CA VAL A 310 -6.92 35.17 24.95
C VAL A 310 -5.89 35.65 25.96
N ASN A 311 -5.50 36.94 25.89
CA ASN A 311 -4.52 37.53 26.82
C ASN A 311 -3.23 36.72 26.96
N ASN A 312 -2.64 36.28 25.84
CA ASN A 312 -1.46 35.42 25.77
C ASN A 312 -1.61 34.00 26.33
N VAL A 313 -2.76 33.64 26.90
CA VAL A 313 -3.05 32.28 27.36
C VAL A 313 -3.72 31.49 26.25
N VAL A 314 -3.18 30.30 25.97
CA VAL A 314 -3.78 29.29 25.09
C VAL A 314 -4.54 28.29 25.95
N SER A 315 -5.79 28.04 25.60
CA SER A 315 -6.63 27.03 26.23
C SER A 315 -7.44 26.28 25.18
N PHE A 316 -8.05 25.16 25.57
CA PHE A 316 -9.13 24.62 24.77
C PHE A 316 -10.20 25.69 24.62
N ARG A 317 -10.64 25.89 23.38
CA ARG A 317 -11.77 26.76 23.09
C ARG A 317 -12.93 26.23 23.91
N SER A 318 -13.29 26.93 24.98
CA SER A 318 -14.49 26.60 25.73
C SER A 318 -15.62 26.52 24.72
N PRO A 319 -16.44 25.45 24.72
CA PRO A 319 -17.61 25.42 23.88
C PRO A 319 -18.45 26.61 24.32
N VAL A 320 -18.37 27.70 23.58
CA VAL A 320 -19.47 28.64 23.53
C VAL A 320 -20.60 27.75 23.07
N ARG A 321 -21.46 27.38 24.02
CA ARG A 321 -22.70 26.65 23.80
C ARG A 321 -23.55 27.60 22.96
N LYS A 322 -23.24 27.70 21.67
CA LYS A 322 -24.19 28.22 20.70
C LYS A 322 -25.33 27.22 20.80
N PRO A 323 -26.53 27.63 21.21
CA PRO A 323 -27.68 26.76 21.08
C PRO A 323 -27.62 26.27 19.62
N GLY A 324 -27.52 24.95 19.43
CA GLY A 324 -27.77 24.38 18.10
C GLY A 324 -29.06 25.04 17.61
N ARG A 325 -29.10 25.46 16.34
CA ARG A 325 -30.28 26.12 15.76
C ARG A 325 -31.54 25.46 16.32
N SER A 326 -32.43 26.26 16.92
CA SER A 326 -33.61 25.74 17.62
C SER A 326 -34.27 24.65 16.76
N PRO A 327 -34.73 23.54 17.36
CA PRO A 327 -35.44 22.50 16.61
C PRO A 327 -36.59 23.09 15.76
N ARG A 328 -37.21 24.17 16.24
CA ARG A 328 -38.27 24.94 15.56
C ARG A 328 -37.86 25.52 14.21
N ILE A 329 -36.58 25.80 13.97
CA ILE A 329 -36.06 26.35 12.71
C ILE A 329 -35.24 25.34 11.90
N THR A 330 -35.17 24.08 12.34
CA THR A 330 -34.43 23.03 11.63
C THR A 330 -35.37 22.34 10.64
N PRO A 331 -35.17 22.50 9.31
CA PRO A 331 -36.04 21.86 8.33
C PRO A 331 -36.01 20.34 8.46
N ARG A 332 -37.16 19.70 8.18
CA ARG A 332 -37.33 18.24 8.10
C ARG A 332 -37.13 17.49 9.41
N LEU A 333 -37.01 18.21 10.51
CA LEU A 333 -36.86 17.67 11.86
C LEU A 333 -38.20 17.76 12.61
N TYR A 334 -38.72 16.60 12.98
CA TYR A 334 -40.01 16.45 13.65
C TYR A 334 -39.88 15.64 14.95
N ARG A 335 -40.94 15.62 15.76
CA ARG A 335 -41.03 14.80 16.97
C ARG A 335 -42.40 14.14 17.16
N GLU A 336 -42.43 13.00 17.83
CA GLU A 336 -43.64 12.37 18.38
C GLU A 336 -43.26 11.86 19.78
N GLY A 337 -43.85 12.45 20.82
CA GLY A 337 -43.32 12.30 22.18
C GLY A 337 -41.82 12.66 22.22
N ASP A 338 -41.00 11.73 22.71
CA ASP A 338 -39.54 11.81 22.77
C ASP A 338 -38.82 11.24 21.55
N THR A 339 -39.56 10.68 20.57
CA THR A 339 -38.96 10.16 19.34
C THR A 339 -38.71 11.30 18.37
N LEU A 340 -37.47 11.42 17.90
CA LEU A 340 -37.08 12.39 16.88
C LEU A 340 -37.14 11.76 15.50
N ARG A 341 -37.62 12.53 14.51
CA ARG A 341 -37.68 12.08 13.11
C ARG A 341 -37.01 13.06 12.18
N PHE A 342 -36.14 12.56 11.32
CA PHE A 342 -35.52 13.34 10.26
C PHE A 342 -35.94 12.83 8.88
N ARG A 343 -36.69 13.66 8.15
CA ARG A 343 -37.20 13.32 6.83
C ARG A 343 -36.15 13.55 5.75
N MET A 344 -35.98 12.58 4.87
CA MET A 344 -35.07 12.68 3.73
C MET A 344 -35.57 11.91 2.51
N LYS A 345 -35.13 12.34 1.34
CA LYS A 345 -35.35 11.65 0.07
C LYS A 345 -34.14 10.78 -0.26
N ILE A 346 -34.37 9.52 -0.62
CA ILE A 346 -33.30 8.60 -1.00
C ILE A 346 -32.68 9.02 -2.33
N ASN A 347 -31.36 8.99 -2.41
CA ASN A 347 -30.58 9.38 -3.59
C ASN A 347 -29.52 8.31 -3.91
N ASN A 348 -28.82 8.49 -5.04
CA ASN A 348 -27.78 7.58 -5.50
C ASN A 348 -26.57 7.44 -4.55
N GLN A 349 -26.32 8.40 -3.65
CA GLN A 349 -25.25 8.26 -2.65
C GLN A 349 -25.67 7.29 -1.54
N HIS A 350 -26.92 7.35 -1.09
CA HIS A 350 -27.43 6.45 -0.06
C HIS A 350 -27.48 4.99 -0.55
N LYS A 351 -27.97 4.74 -1.78
CA LYS A 351 -27.98 3.39 -2.40
C LYS A 351 -26.58 2.78 -2.59
N ARG A 352 -25.56 3.62 -2.83
CA ARG A 352 -24.14 3.22 -2.92
C ARG A 352 -23.47 3.02 -1.55
N GLY A 353 -24.15 3.35 -0.45
CA GLY A 353 -23.64 3.14 0.89
C GLY A 353 -22.70 4.22 1.41
N SER A 354 -22.86 5.46 0.97
CA SER A 354 -22.11 6.60 1.50
C SER A 354 -22.66 7.07 2.85
N SER A 355 -21.76 7.51 3.74
CA SER A 355 -22.13 8.31 4.93
C SER A 355 -22.60 9.70 4.52
N PHE A 356 -23.40 10.35 5.37
CA PHE A 356 -23.92 11.69 5.09
C PHE A 356 -24.06 12.53 6.36
N SER A 357 -24.15 13.86 6.19
CA SER A 357 -24.22 14.81 7.29
C SER A 357 -25.63 14.92 7.85
N LEU A 358 -25.74 15.09 9.17
CA LEU A 358 -26.97 15.44 9.88
C LEU A 358 -27.02 16.95 10.18
N PRO A 359 -28.21 17.57 10.21
CA PRO A 359 -28.35 18.98 10.63
C PRO A 359 -27.84 19.20 12.06
N SER A 360 -27.22 20.35 12.31
CA SER A 360 -26.68 20.70 13.62
C SER A 360 -27.74 20.74 14.73
N GLY A 361 -28.99 21.10 14.41
CA GLY A 361 -30.10 21.08 15.37
C GLY A 361 -30.43 19.67 15.85
N LEU A 362 -30.48 18.70 14.92
CA LEU A 362 -30.66 17.28 15.25
C LEU A 362 -29.45 16.73 16.02
N ALA A 363 -28.23 17.03 15.58
CA ALA A 363 -27.01 16.61 16.27
C ALA A 363 -26.98 17.07 17.75
N GLY A 364 -27.37 18.34 17.99
CA GLY A 364 -27.47 18.89 19.33
C GLY A 364 -28.50 18.17 20.21
N LEU A 365 -29.66 17.81 19.66
CA LEU A 365 -30.68 17.03 20.39
C LEU A 365 -30.22 15.61 20.71
N LEU A 366 -29.41 15.01 19.84
CA LEU A 366 -28.84 13.67 20.07
C LEU A 366 -27.66 13.68 21.05
N GLY A 367 -27.21 14.86 21.49
CA GLY A 367 -26.03 15.02 22.35
C GLY A 367 -24.70 14.80 21.62
N VAL A 368 -24.69 14.90 20.28
CA VAL A 368 -23.48 14.71 19.46
C VAL A 368 -22.88 16.08 19.11
N GLY A 369 -21.71 16.36 19.67
CA GLY A 369 -20.96 17.60 19.48
C GLY A 369 -19.50 17.33 19.08
N PRO A 370 -18.68 18.39 18.96
CA PRO A 370 -17.26 18.26 18.60
C PRO A 370 -16.53 17.18 19.40
N SER A 371 -15.82 16.32 18.67
CA SER A 371 -15.04 15.21 19.23
C SER A 371 -15.85 14.16 20.01
N SER A 372 -17.17 14.12 19.83
CA SER A 372 -18.03 13.07 20.39
C SER A 372 -18.59 12.16 19.30
N SER A 373 -18.89 10.93 19.70
CA SER A 373 -19.61 9.94 18.91
C SER A 373 -20.74 9.34 19.74
N LYS A 374 -21.75 8.82 19.05
CA LYS A 374 -22.87 8.12 19.66
C LYS A 374 -23.22 6.91 18.82
N SER A 375 -23.28 5.76 19.48
CA SER A 375 -23.72 4.49 18.91
C SER A 375 -25.17 4.26 19.27
N LEU A 376 -26.02 3.97 18.27
CA LEU A 376 -27.44 3.71 18.47
C LEU A 376 -27.76 2.25 18.09
N ALA A 377 -28.48 1.54 18.94
CA ALA A 377 -28.93 0.18 18.65
C ALA A 377 -29.96 0.17 17.51
N SER A 378 -29.88 -0.81 16.60
CA SER A 378 -30.92 -1.00 15.57
C SER A 378 -31.09 -2.47 15.24
N ARG A 379 -32.21 -2.82 14.61
CA ARG A 379 -32.51 -4.19 14.15
C ARG A 379 -31.49 -4.76 13.15
N LEU A 380 -30.74 -3.91 12.45
CA LEU A 380 -29.72 -4.30 11.46
C LEU A 380 -28.29 -3.97 11.95
N GLY A 381 -28.08 -3.91 13.26
CA GLY A 381 -26.78 -3.59 13.88
C GLY A 381 -26.59 -2.11 14.17
N ALA A 382 -25.62 -1.80 15.03
CA ALA A 382 -25.41 -0.45 15.56
C ALA A 382 -25.27 0.63 14.46
N GLN A 383 -25.87 1.78 14.68
CA GLN A 383 -25.76 2.96 13.83
C GLN A 383 -24.89 4.01 14.51
N GLU A 384 -23.73 4.28 13.92
CA GLU A 384 -22.78 5.26 14.44
C GLU A 384 -23.09 6.67 13.93
N ILE A 385 -23.05 7.63 14.85
CA ILE A 385 -23.09 9.07 14.58
C ILE A 385 -21.84 9.69 15.18
N VAL A 386 -21.03 10.33 14.34
CA VAL A 386 -19.74 10.91 14.74
C VAL A 386 -19.70 12.37 14.34
N TRP A 387 -19.14 13.22 15.20
CA TRP A 387 -18.82 14.59 14.80
C TRP A 387 -17.54 14.63 13.96
N ALA A 388 -17.68 14.90 12.67
CA ALA A 388 -16.56 14.99 11.74
C ALA A 388 -16.31 16.45 11.36
N SER A 389 -15.21 17.01 11.85
CA SER A 389 -14.80 18.39 11.62
C SER A 389 -15.85 19.42 12.09
N VAL A 390 -16.81 19.80 11.24
CA VAL A 390 -17.76 20.89 11.47
C VAL A 390 -19.22 20.43 11.56
N GLN A 391 -19.52 19.16 11.30
CA GLN A 391 -20.88 18.61 11.30
C GLN A 391 -20.93 17.17 11.81
N ALA A 392 -22.05 16.80 12.42
CA ALA A 392 -22.35 15.40 12.70
C ALA A 392 -22.56 14.63 11.39
N ARG A 393 -22.02 13.42 11.32
CA ARG A 393 -22.19 12.49 10.21
C ARG A 393 -22.72 11.18 10.75
N THR A 394 -23.65 10.59 10.01
CA THR A 394 -24.14 9.24 10.30
C THR A 394 -23.51 8.26 9.32
N GLY A 395 -23.23 7.04 9.80
CA GLY A 395 -22.78 5.92 8.97
C GLY A 395 -23.79 5.57 7.87
N THR A 396 -23.40 4.66 6.97
CA THR A 396 -24.27 4.22 5.88
C THR A 396 -25.60 3.66 6.37
N ILE A 397 -26.70 4.03 5.70
CA ILE A 397 -28.03 3.43 5.93
C ILE A 397 -28.41 2.41 4.86
N LYS A 398 -27.47 2.03 3.98
CA LYS A 398 -27.71 1.12 2.85
C LYS A 398 -28.40 -0.18 3.29
N ARG A 399 -28.00 -0.74 4.43
CA ARG A 399 -28.60 -1.96 4.97
C ARG A 399 -30.11 -1.84 5.19
N PHE A 400 -30.60 -0.68 5.65
CA PHE A 400 -32.03 -0.45 5.81
C PHE A 400 -32.73 -0.21 4.48
N ILE A 401 -32.07 0.50 3.55
CA ILE A 401 -32.62 0.74 2.20
C ILE A 401 -32.83 -0.58 1.46
N ASP A 402 -31.85 -1.48 1.53
CA ASP A 402 -31.92 -2.79 0.87
C ASP A 402 -32.99 -3.67 1.50
N ASP A 403 -33.08 -3.69 2.84
CA ASP A 403 -34.06 -4.48 3.59
C ASP A 403 -35.50 -3.99 3.36
N LEU A 404 -35.73 -2.67 3.38
CA LEU A 404 -37.04 -2.06 3.14
C LEU A 404 -37.41 -1.98 1.65
N ARG A 405 -36.48 -2.34 0.75
CA ARG A 405 -36.64 -2.27 -0.71
C ARG A 405 -37.06 -0.88 -1.20
N VAL A 406 -36.54 0.15 -0.56
CA VAL A 406 -36.82 1.57 -0.88
C VAL A 406 -35.94 2.02 -2.04
N GLU A 407 -36.48 2.77 -2.99
CA GLU A 407 -35.81 3.21 -4.21
C GLU A 407 -35.38 4.69 -4.21
N VAL A 408 -34.57 5.05 -5.20
CA VAL A 408 -34.15 6.45 -5.40
C VAL A 408 -35.37 7.30 -5.70
N GLY A 409 -35.59 8.31 -4.86
CA GLY A 409 -36.76 9.17 -4.95
C GLY A 409 -37.77 8.98 -3.81
N ASP A 410 -37.72 7.84 -3.12
CA ASP A 410 -38.63 7.57 -2.01
C ASP A 410 -38.27 8.43 -0.80
N ILE A 411 -39.28 8.70 0.03
CA ILE A 411 -39.13 9.45 1.27
C ILE A 411 -39.04 8.46 2.43
N VAL A 412 -38.02 8.66 3.28
CA VAL A 412 -37.83 7.92 4.52
C VAL A 412 -37.64 8.87 5.69
N PHE A 413 -37.87 8.35 6.89
CA PHE A 413 -37.56 8.98 8.15
C PHE A 413 -36.45 8.21 8.84
N LEU A 414 -35.44 8.94 9.31
CA LEU A 414 -34.52 8.43 10.32
C LEU A 414 -35.19 8.67 11.67
N GLU A 415 -35.51 7.60 12.39
CA GLU A 415 -36.09 7.66 13.72
C GLU A 415 -35.02 7.47 14.78
N PHE A 416 -35.02 8.35 15.77
CA PHE A 416 -34.18 8.28 16.96
C PHE A 416 -35.10 8.19 18.17
N ARG A 417 -35.17 7.00 18.75
CA ARG A 417 -36.09 6.67 19.86
C ARG A 417 -35.36 6.76 21.20
N PRO A 418 -36.08 6.93 22.32
CA PRO A 418 -35.51 6.85 23.66
C PRO A 418 -34.72 5.56 23.88
N GLY A 419 -33.69 5.59 24.73
CA GLY A 419 -32.84 4.43 24.97
C GLY A 419 -31.80 4.16 23.87
N ASP A 420 -31.46 5.19 23.09
CA ASP A 420 -30.43 5.14 22.05
C ASP A 420 -30.74 4.12 20.95
N GLU A 421 -32.02 4.02 20.53
CA GLU A 421 -32.46 3.17 19.44
C GLU A 421 -32.63 3.96 18.13
N PHE A 422 -32.26 3.34 17.01
CA PHE A 422 -32.32 3.88 15.66
C PHE A 422 -33.13 3.00 14.72
N ALA A 423 -33.99 3.62 13.91
CA ALA A 423 -34.70 2.96 12.83
C ALA A 423 -34.76 3.82 11.56
N VAL A 424 -35.03 3.18 10.43
CA VAL A 424 -35.39 3.84 9.18
C VAL A 424 -36.77 3.38 8.81
N GLU A 425 -37.69 4.31 8.60
CA GLU A 425 -39.09 4.03 8.29
C GLU A 425 -39.48 4.71 6.97
N PRO A 426 -40.13 4.03 6.02
CA PRO A 426 -40.64 4.67 4.81
C PRO A 426 -41.82 5.59 5.14
N LEU A 427 -42.07 6.58 4.28
CA LEU A 427 -43.29 7.38 4.36
C LEU A 427 -44.51 6.45 4.21
N ARG A 428 -45.41 6.49 5.19
CA ARG A 428 -46.69 5.76 5.16
C ARG A 428 -47.65 6.43 4.18
N GLU A 429 -48.60 5.67 3.65
CA GLU A 429 -49.63 6.20 2.75
C GLU A 429 -50.34 7.39 3.41
N ALA A 430 -50.24 8.53 2.75
CA ALA A 430 -50.83 9.78 3.19
C ALA A 430 -52.27 9.85 2.69
N GLY A 431 -53.21 10.22 3.58
CA GLY A 431 -54.56 10.60 3.19
C GLY A 431 -54.57 11.94 2.41
N SER A 432 -55.58 12.78 2.63
CA SER A 432 -55.59 14.16 2.11
C SER A 432 -55.61 15.19 3.24
N GLY A 433 -55.30 16.45 2.94
CA GLY A 433 -55.38 17.54 3.90
C GLY A 433 -54.45 17.38 5.11
N LEU A 434 -54.98 17.63 6.31
CA LEU A 434 -54.27 17.52 7.59
C LEU A 434 -53.62 16.15 7.82
N ARG A 435 -54.25 15.06 7.35
CA ARG A 435 -53.69 13.71 7.46
C ARG A 435 -52.46 13.53 6.58
N ALA A 436 -52.48 14.10 5.38
CA ALA A 436 -51.32 14.10 4.50
C ALA A 436 -50.17 14.91 5.10
N ALA A 437 -50.47 16.10 5.63
CA ALA A 437 -49.49 16.93 6.30
C ALA A 437 -48.85 16.21 7.50
N LEU A 438 -49.66 15.51 8.31
CA LEU A 438 -49.19 14.76 9.48
C LEU A 438 -48.38 13.51 9.09
N ALA A 439 -48.75 12.83 8.00
CA ALA A 439 -47.96 11.73 7.44
C ALA A 439 -46.58 12.21 6.97
N LEU A 440 -46.51 13.41 6.38
CA LEU A 440 -45.25 14.03 5.94
C LEU A 440 -44.32 14.44 7.09
N THR A 441 -44.76 14.40 8.36
CA THR A 441 -43.88 14.51 9.53
C THR A 441 -43.43 13.15 10.08
N GLY A 442 -43.90 12.05 9.49
CA GLY A 442 -43.62 10.67 9.91
C GLY A 442 -44.42 10.22 11.13
N HIS A 443 -45.48 10.94 11.51
CA HIS A 443 -46.26 10.63 12.71
C HIS A 443 -46.92 9.24 12.62
N SER A 444 -46.87 8.47 13.71
CA SER A 444 -47.22 7.06 13.63
C SER A 444 -48.70 6.83 13.33
N HIS A 445 -49.55 7.71 13.85
CA HIS A 445 -51.00 7.63 13.79
C HIS A 445 -51.61 8.50 12.68
N ALA A 446 -50.84 8.97 11.69
CA ALA A 446 -51.35 9.89 10.67
C ALA A 446 -52.56 9.35 9.87
N GLY A 447 -52.63 8.03 9.69
CA GLY A 447 -53.72 7.33 9.01
C GLY A 447 -54.87 6.89 9.91
N ASP A 448 -54.82 7.15 11.22
CA ASP A 448 -55.80 6.64 12.18
C ASP A 448 -57.16 7.36 12.02
N PRO A 449 -58.22 6.67 11.56
CA PRO A 449 -59.51 7.29 11.28
C PRO A 449 -60.20 7.88 12.53
N GLU A 450 -59.80 7.46 13.73
CA GLU A 450 -60.41 7.91 14.98
C GLU A 450 -59.93 9.32 15.41
N LEU A 451 -58.82 9.80 14.85
CA LEU A 451 -58.31 11.15 15.15
C LEU A 451 -59.24 12.24 14.60
N THR A 452 -59.67 13.12 15.48
CA THR A 452 -60.44 14.31 15.10
C THR A 452 -59.55 15.36 14.45
N GLU A 453 -60.15 16.37 13.82
CA GLU A 453 -59.41 17.50 13.23
C GLU A 453 -58.56 18.23 14.28
N SER A 454 -59.09 18.39 15.50
CA SER A 454 -58.37 18.99 16.62
C SER A 454 -57.15 18.15 17.03
N ASP A 455 -57.28 16.82 17.05
CA ASP A 455 -56.18 15.92 17.38
C ASP A 455 -55.07 15.99 16.32
N LEU A 456 -55.45 16.06 15.04
CA LEU A 456 -54.51 16.18 13.92
C LEU A 456 -53.73 17.50 13.99
N ILE A 457 -54.40 18.62 14.30
CA ILE A 457 -53.75 19.94 14.46
C ILE A 457 -52.80 19.92 15.67
N ALA A 458 -53.23 19.37 16.80
CA ALA A 458 -52.40 19.26 18.00
C ALA A 458 -51.16 18.39 17.76
N ALA A 459 -51.31 17.25 17.09
CA ALA A 459 -50.22 16.37 16.71
C ALA A 459 -49.24 17.04 15.73
N LEU A 460 -49.76 17.77 14.74
CA LEU A 460 -48.96 18.56 13.80
C LEU A 460 -48.17 19.66 14.50
N ALA A 461 -48.83 20.44 15.37
CA ALA A 461 -48.19 21.48 16.17
C ALA A 461 -47.05 20.90 17.01
N HIS A 462 -47.30 19.79 17.71
CA HIS A 462 -46.28 19.10 18.48
C HIS A 462 -45.12 18.63 17.60
N ALA A 463 -45.42 18.05 16.44
CA ALA A 463 -44.42 17.54 15.50
C ALA A 463 -43.48 18.64 14.97
N VAL A 464 -43.98 19.87 14.77
CA VAL A 464 -43.17 21.01 14.33
C VAL A 464 -42.59 21.86 15.47
N TRP A 465 -42.65 21.35 16.70
CA TRP A 465 -42.07 21.95 17.92
C TRP A 465 -42.78 23.24 18.36
N LEU A 466 -44.10 23.27 18.21
CA LEU A 466 -44.98 24.28 18.80
C LEU A 466 -45.60 23.79 20.10
N GLU A 467 -46.08 24.73 20.90
CA GLU A 467 -46.77 24.47 22.16
C GLU A 467 -48.19 23.92 21.92
N PRO A 468 -48.75 23.16 22.88
CA PRO A 468 -50.15 22.76 22.85
C PRO A 468 -51.07 23.99 22.72
N GLY A 469 -51.96 23.98 21.72
CA GLY A 469 -52.88 25.09 21.45
C GLY A 469 -52.43 26.07 20.34
N ALA A 470 -51.30 25.81 19.68
CA ALA A 470 -50.91 26.57 18.48
C ALA A 470 -51.96 26.46 17.37
N SER A 471 -52.20 27.58 16.68
CA SER A 471 -53.18 27.64 15.58
C SER A 471 -52.63 27.01 14.30
N LEU A 472 -53.52 26.71 13.35
CA LEU A 472 -53.11 26.23 12.03
C LEU A 472 -52.24 27.24 11.27
N ASP A 473 -52.42 28.54 11.53
CA ASP A 473 -51.60 29.60 10.93
C ASP A 473 -50.19 29.66 11.54
N ASP A 474 -50.04 29.39 12.84
CA ASP A 474 -48.72 29.25 13.48
C ASP A 474 -47.92 28.07 12.90
N ILE A 475 -48.62 26.98 12.57
CA ILE A 475 -48.05 25.80 11.91
C ILE A 475 -47.59 26.18 10.50
N ARG A 476 -48.46 26.83 9.70
CA ARG A 476 -48.12 27.29 8.34
C ARG A 476 -46.94 28.26 8.33
N GLU A 477 -46.92 29.22 9.26
CA GLU A 477 -45.82 30.17 9.39
C GLU A 477 -44.50 29.44 9.71
N THR A 478 -44.55 28.47 10.63
CA THR A 478 -43.38 27.66 11.00
C THR A 478 -42.86 26.85 9.81
N LEU A 479 -43.74 26.19 9.05
CA LEU A 479 -43.38 25.42 7.85
C LEU A 479 -42.80 26.31 6.74
N SER A 480 -43.36 27.50 6.54
CA SER A 480 -42.85 28.50 5.59
C SER A 480 -41.44 28.95 5.96
N ARG A 481 -41.19 29.28 7.22
CA ARG A 481 -39.84 29.64 7.73
C ARG A 481 -38.84 28.50 7.55
N ARG A 482 -39.27 27.24 7.69
CA ARG A 482 -38.46 26.04 7.45
C ARG A 482 -38.28 25.69 5.98
N ARG A 483 -38.99 26.36 5.06
CA ARG A 483 -39.04 26.09 3.62
C ARG A 483 -39.53 24.67 3.29
N GLU A 484 -40.67 24.30 3.87
CA GLU A 484 -41.31 22.99 3.70
C GLU A 484 -42.65 23.10 2.96
N PRO A 485 -42.63 23.50 1.66
CA PRO A 485 -43.85 23.81 0.91
C PRO A 485 -44.75 22.59 0.78
N GLU A 486 -44.20 21.38 0.64
CA GLU A 486 -44.98 20.14 0.50
C GLU A 486 -45.98 19.92 1.65
N ILE A 487 -45.61 20.29 2.88
CA ILE A 487 -46.49 20.16 4.04
C ILE A 487 -47.47 21.34 4.09
N ALA A 488 -46.99 22.55 3.79
CA ALA A 488 -47.84 23.73 3.75
C ALA A 488 -48.94 23.63 2.68
N ASP A 489 -48.61 23.08 1.51
CA ASP A 489 -49.52 22.83 0.39
C ASP A 489 -50.57 21.77 0.77
N ALA A 490 -50.18 20.73 1.51
CA ALA A 490 -51.12 19.76 2.06
C ALA A 490 -52.11 20.37 3.07
N LEU A 491 -51.77 21.51 3.67
CA LEU A 491 -52.64 22.28 4.58
C LEU A 491 -53.46 23.37 3.87
N ALA A 492 -53.28 23.57 2.56
CA ALA A 492 -54.06 24.55 1.81
C ALA A 492 -55.51 24.09 1.69
N PRO A 493 -56.51 24.99 1.82
CA PRO A 493 -57.89 24.64 1.55
C PRO A 493 -58.02 24.17 0.10
N VAL A 494 -58.75 23.08 -0.13
CA VAL A 494 -59.07 22.62 -1.49
C VAL A 494 -59.95 23.68 -2.13
N ALA A 495 -59.34 24.61 -2.90
CA ALA A 495 -60.08 25.61 -3.63
C ALA A 495 -61.00 24.90 -4.63
N GLY A 496 -62.30 25.11 -4.48
CA GLY A 496 -63.33 24.52 -5.32
C GLY A 496 -63.07 24.78 -6.79
N ARG A 497 -63.20 23.74 -7.61
CA ARG A 497 -63.38 23.88 -9.05
C ARG A 497 -64.61 24.76 -9.27
N SER A 498 -64.39 26.01 -9.67
CA SER A 498 -65.43 26.85 -10.25
C SER A 498 -65.96 26.14 -11.50
N CYS A 499 -67.24 25.79 -11.45
CA CYS A 499 -68.04 25.42 -12.60
C CYS A 499 -68.09 26.63 -13.56
N PRO A 500 -67.84 26.48 -14.87
CA PRO A 500 -68.11 27.57 -15.80
C PRO A 500 -69.63 27.67 -16.00
N ASP A 501 -70.14 28.90 -15.90
CA ASP A 501 -71.52 29.27 -16.19
C ASP A 501 -72.02 28.66 -17.51
N ARG A 502 -73.24 28.10 -17.45
CA ARG A 502 -74.14 28.02 -18.58
C ARG A 502 -75.18 29.12 -18.43
N SER A 503 -75.07 30.16 -19.26
CA SER A 503 -76.17 30.87 -19.92
C SER A 503 -75.59 31.71 -21.04
#